data_AF-A0A7L1KST5-F1
#
_entry.id   AF-A0A7L1KST5-F1
#
_cell.length_a   1.000
_cell.length_b   1.000
_cell.length_c   1.000
_cell.angle_alpha   90.00
_cell.angle_beta   90.00
_cell.angle_gamma   90.00
#
_symmetry.space_group_name_H-M   'P 1'
#
loop_
_entity.id
_entity.type
_entity.pdbx_description
1 polymer ?
#
loop_
_entity_poly.entity_id
_entity_poly.type
_entity_poly.pdbx_seq_one_letter_code
_entity_poly.pdbx_strand_id
1 'polypeptide(L)'
;EPAPLRLVDGLTHCSGRVEVFYGQRWGTVCDDNWDLVEAEVVCRQLGCGKALLATHGASFGQGSGPIWLDDVSCAGTEAALSQCRATPWGSHN
;
A
#
# COMPACT_ATOMS: atom_id res chain seq x y z
N GLU A 1 6.95 7.84 -13.25
CA GLU A 1 7.63 7.76 -11.93
C GLU A 1 6.77 6.94 -10.99
N PRO A 2 7.35 6.20 -10.03
CA PRO A 2 6.56 5.48 -9.03
C PRO A 2 5.75 6.46 -8.16
N ALA A 3 4.52 6.08 -7.82
CA ALA A 3 3.71 6.90 -6.92
C ALA A 3 4.36 6.94 -5.53
N PRO A 4 4.46 8.11 -4.89
CA PRO A 4 4.94 8.21 -3.52
C PRO A 4 4.10 7.36 -2.56
N LEU A 5 4.78 6.67 -1.64
CA LEU A 5 4.17 5.88 -0.57
C LEU A 5 4.57 6.41 0.80
N ARG A 6 3.73 6.15 1.79
CA ARG A 6 4.08 6.30 3.21
C ARG A 6 3.39 5.24 4.06
N LEU A 7 4.01 4.91 5.20
CA LEU A 7 3.39 4.16 6.29
C LEU A 7 3.02 5.13 7.39
N VAL A 8 1.79 5.05 7.89
CA VAL A 8 1.26 5.94 8.94
C VAL A 8 0.65 5.15 10.10
N ASP A 9 0.58 5.76 11.27
CA ASP A 9 -0.04 5.22 12.48
C ASP A 9 0.57 3.89 13.01
N GLY A 10 1.78 3.54 12.57
CA GLY A 10 2.58 2.49 13.17
C GLY A 10 3.59 2.99 14.20
N LEU A 11 4.19 2.06 14.94
CA LEU A 11 5.15 2.36 16.01
C LEU A 11 6.54 2.74 15.47
N THR A 12 6.86 2.34 14.25
CA THR A 12 8.12 2.62 13.55
C THR A 12 7.85 3.15 12.15
N HIS A 13 8.86 3.75 11.52
CA HIS A 13 8.78 4.20 10.13
C HIS A 13 8.55 3.06 9.11
N CYS A 14 8.74 1.80 9.52
CA CYS A 14 8.55 0.60 8.69
C CYS A 14 7.31 -0.21 9.08
N SER A 15 6.37 0.40 9.79
CA SER A 15 5.10 -0.21 10.18
C SER A 15 3.99 0.83 10.05
N GLY A 16 2.80 0.42 9.63
CA GLY A 16 1.66 1.32 9.55
C GLY A 16 0.69 0.96 8.44
N ARG A 17 -0.38 1.75 8.35
CA ARG A 17 -1.30 1.76 7.21
C ARG A 17 -0.57 2.29 5.98
N VAL A 18 -0.75 1.63 4.85
CA VAL A 18 -0.20 2.06 3.56
C VAL A 18 -1.07 3.18 3.00
N GLU A 19 -0.43 4.30 2.65
CA GLU A 19 -1.06 5.37 1.88
C GLU A 19 -0.24 5.67 0.63
N VAL A 20 -0.94 5.97 -0.46
CA VAL A 20 -0.37 6.27 -1.78
C VAL A 20 -0.79 7.65 -2.25
N PHE A 21 0.11 8.37 -2.91
CA PHE A 21 -0.14 9.70 -3.43
C PHE A 21 -0.52 9.65 -4.91
N TYR A 22 -1.75 10.07 -5.22
CA TYR A 22 -2.28 10.16 -6.57
C TYR A 22 -3.24 11.35 -6.70
N GLY A 23 -3.28 12.01 -7.86
CA GLY A 23 -4.18 13.15 -8.08
C GLY A 23 -4.01 14.29 -7.06
N GLN A 24 -2.76 14.60 -6.67
CA GLN A 24 -2.41 15.63 -5.68
C GLN A 24 -2.94 15.40 -4.25
N ARG A 25 -3.33 14.16 -3.90
CA ARG A 25 -3.81 13.83 -2.56
C ARG A 25 -3.39 12.44 -2.12
N TRP A 26 -3.20 12.27 -0.82
CA TRP A 26 -3.03 10.96 -0.20
C TRP A 26 -4.36 10.22 -0.15
N GLY A 27 -4.29 8.90 -0.30
CA GLY A 27 -5.40 7.97 -0.15
C GLY A 27 -4.92 6.61 0.33
N THR A 28 -5.86 5.76 0.71
CA THR A 28 -5.60 4.44 1.27
C THR A 28 -5.52 3.36 0.18
N VAL A 29 -5.07 2.18 0.60
CA VAL A 29 -5.12 0.95 -0.20
C VAL A 29 -6.12 0.00 0.47
N CYS A 30 -7.03 -0.60 -0.30
CA CYS A 30 -7.94 -1.63 0.19
C CYS A 30 -7.16 -2.90 0.54
N ASP A 31 -7.65 -3.68 1.49
CA ASP A 31 -7.01 -4.92 1.93
C ASP A 31 -7.50 -6.17 1.18
N ASP A 32 -8.36 -5.98 0.18
CA ASP A 32 -8.77 -7.05 -0.75
C ASP A 32 -7.57 -7.53 -1.57
N ASN A 33 -7.34 -8.84 -1.50
CA ASN A 33 -6.17 -9.52 -2.06
C ASN A 33 -4.80 -9.01 -1.54
N TRP A 34 -4.78 -8.28 -0.41
CA TRP A 34 -3.55 -7.76 0.16
C TRP A 34 -2.77 -8.84 0.91
N ASP A 35 -1.59 -9.23 0.44
CA ASP A 35 -0.79 -10.25 1.11
C ASP A 35 0.67 -9.83 1.34
N LEU A 36 1.49 -10.79 1.75
CA LEU A 36 2.89 -10.54 2.09
C LEU A 36 3.71 -10.07 0.87
N VAL A 37 3.32 -10.46 -0.35
CA VAL A 37 3.97 -10.06 -1.59
C VAL A 37 3.78 -8.57 -1.85
N GLU A 38 2.56 -8.03 -1.70
CA GLU A 38 2.31 -6.59 -1.79
C GLU A 38 3.07 -5.83 -0.68
N ALA A 39 3.03 -6.35 0.54
CA ALA A 39 3.74 -5.76 1.67
C ALA A 39 5.26 -5.73 1.44
N GLU A 40 5.85 -6.76 0.83
CA GLU A 40 7.26 -6.80 0.47
C GLU A 40 7.62 -5.73 -0.55
N VAL A 41 6.77 -5.50 -1.56
CA VAL A 41 6.96 -4.40 -2.53
C VAL A 41 6.95 -3.04 -1.81
N VAL A 42 6.03 -2.82 -0.88
CA VAL A 42 5.97 -1.59 -0.08
C VAL A 42 7.23 -1.42 0.77
N CYS A 43 7.63 -2.45 1.53
CA CYS A 43 8.81 -2.39 2.36
C CYS A 43 10.08 -2.15 1.54
N ARG A 44 10.21 -2.78 0.37
CA ARG A 44 11.33 -2.54 -0.55
C ARG A 44 11.32 -1.11 -1.08
N GLN A 45 10.17 -0.62 -1.53
CA GLN A 45 10.03 0.75 -2.06
C GLN A 45 10.42 1.81 -1.02
N LEU A 46 10.10 1.57 0.25
CA LEU A 46 10.40 2.48 1.37
C LEU A 46 11.76 2.24 2.04
N GLY A 47 12.54 1.25 1.59
CA GLY A 47 13.85 0.94 2.18
C GLY A 47 13.79 0.24 3.54
N CYS A 48 12.66 -0.38 3.87
CA CYS A 48 12.40 -1.10 5.12
C CYS A 48 12.86 -2.56 5.15
N GLY A 49 13.42 -3.06 4.04
CA GLY A 49 13.84 -4.45 3.92
C GLY A 49 12.68 -5.38 3.57
N LYS A 50 12.62 -6.55 4.23
CA LYS A 50 11.55 -7.55 3.99
C LYS A 50 10.33 -7.25 4.86
N ALA A 51 9.14 -7.46 4.30
CA ALA A 51 7.91 -7.42 5.08
C ALA A 51 7.86 -8.59 6.07
N LEU A 52 7.38 -8.32 7.28
CA LEU A 52 7.19 -9.34 8.30
C LEU A 52 5.72 -9.81 8.36
N LEU A 53 4.80 -8.90 8.07
CA LEU A 53 3.36 -9.10 8.18
C LEU A 53 2.64 -8.26 7.13
N ALA A 54 1.55 -8.82 6.59
CA ALA A 54 0.52 -8.08 5.88
C ALA A 54 -0.70 -7.98 6.80
N THR A 55 -1.13 -6.76 7.10
CA THR A 55 -2.25 -6.51 8.04
C THR A 55 -3.51 -6.13 7.27
N HIS A 56 -4.65 -6.62 7.77
CA HIS A 56 -5.98 -6.38 7.20
C HIS A 56 -6.86 -5.58 8.17
N GLY A 57 -8.06 -5.22 7.74
CA GLY A 57 -9.14 -4.71 8.58
C GLY A 57 -8.79 -3.41 9.31
N ALA A 58 -8.02 -2.54 8.67
CA ALA A 58 -7.54 -1.28 9.24
C ALA A 58 -6.83 -1.46 10.61
N SER A 59 -5.95 -2.46 10.73
CA SER A 59 -5.20 -2.77 11.98
C SER A 59 -4.41 -1.59 12.56
N PHE A 60 -3.97 -0.65 11.72
CA PHE A 60 -3.30 0.60 12.11
C PHE A 60 -4.26 1.80 12.14
N GLY A 61 -5.56 1.55 12.35
CA GLY A 61 -6.62 2.54 12.27
C GLY A 61 -7.08 2.81 10.83
N GLN A 62 -8.34 3.24 10.71
CA GLN A 62 -8.95 3.59 9.42
C GLN A 62 -8.33 4.89 8.89
N GLY A 63 -7.96 4.87 7.60
CA GLY A 63 -7.46 6.08 6.93
C GLY A 63 -8.57 7.06 6.57
N SER A 64 -8.19 8.14 5.92
CA SER A 64 -9.12 9.16 5.43
C SER A 64 -8.81 9.50 3.98
N GLY A 65 -9.80 10.05 3.27
CA GLY A 65 -9.67 10.35 1.85
C GLY A 65 -10.11 9.19 0.96
N PRO A 66 -9.65 9.16 -0.30
CA PRO A 66 -10.07 8.17 -1.28
C PRO A 66 -9.34 6.84 -1.05
N ILE A 67 -9.97 5.74 -1.46
CA ILE A 67 -9.28 4.48 -1.69
C ILE A 67 -8.69 4.55 -3.09
N TRP A 68 -7.38 4.56 -3.21
CA TRP A 68 -6.71 4.76 -4.49
C TRP A 68 -6.40 3.46 -5.22
N LEU A 69 -6.09 2.42 -4.47
CA LEU A 69 -5.74 1.10 -4.99
C LEU A 69 -6.61 0.06 -4.30
N ASP A 70 -7.06 -0.91 -5.08
CA ASP A 70 -7.90 -2.03 -4.68
C ASP A 70 -7.57 -3.25 -5.56
N ASP A 71 -7.86 -4.46 -5.07
CA ASP A 71 -7.44 -5.74 -5.64
C ASP A 71 -5.96 -5.75 -6.10
N VAL A 72 -5.06 -5.26 -5.24
CA VAL A 72 -3.64 -5.17 -5.60
C VAL A 72 -3.05 -6.58 -5.66
N SER A 73 -2.36 -6.86 -6.77
CA SER A 73 -1.71 -8.13 -7.04
C SER A 73 -0.34 -7.89 -7.67
N CYS A 74 0.68 -8.11 -6.88
CA CYS A 74 2.09 -7.99 -7.25
C CYS A 74 2.70 -9.35 -7.60
N ALA A 75 3.72 -9.36 -8.44
CA ALA A 75 4.61 -10.50 -8.66
C ALA A 75 5.74 -10.56 -7.62
N GLY A 76 5.91 -9.52 -6.79
CA GLY A 76 6.97 -9.38 -5.79
C GLY A 76 8.28 -8.82 -6.34
N THR A 77 8.33 -8.52 -7.64
CA THR A 77 9.54 -8.01 -8.33
C THR A 77 9.44 -6.53 -8.69
N GLU A 78 8.28 -5.93 -8.50
CA GLU A 78 7.98 -4.53 -8.80
C GLU A 78 8.78 -3.58 -7.91
N ALA A 79 9.34 -2.53 -8.50
CA ALA A 79 10.07 -1.53 -7.74
C ALA A 79 9.14 -0.64 -6.89
N ALA A 80 7.85 -0.57 -7.26
CA ALA A 80 6.87 0.22 -6.56
C ALA A 80 5.46 -0.40 -6.62
N LEU A 81 4.65 -0.14 -5.60
CA LEU A 81 3.28 -0.66 -5.49
C LEU A 81 2.40 -0.22 -6.68
N SER A 82 2.61 1.00 -7.20
CA SER A 82 1.90 1.53 -8.37
C SER A 82 2.20 0.79 -9.68
N GLN A 83 3.15 -0.16 -9.69
CA GLN A 83 3.48 -0.99 -10.85
C GLN A 83 2.84 -2.38 -10.78
N CYS A 84 2.27 -2.75 -9.63
CA CYS A 84 1.53 -3.99 -9.49
C CYS A 84 0.21 -3.89 -10.27
N ARG A 85 -0.36 -5.05 -10.60
CA ARG A 85 -1.72 -5.09 -11.15
C ARG A 85 -2.69 -4.68 -10.04
N ALA A 86 -3.65 -3.83 -10.37
CA ALA A 86 -4.71 -3.40 -9.47
C ALA A 86 -5.94 -3.02 -10.31
N THR A 87 -7.07 -2.77 -9.65
CA THR A 87 -8.17 -2.05 -10.29
C THR A 87 -7.72 -0.64 -10.73
N PRO A 88 -8.44 0.01 -11.66
CA PRO A 88 -8.15 1.39 -12.03
C PRO A 88 -8.15 2.31 -10.81
N TRP A 89 -7.22 3.27 -10.79
CA TRP A 89 -7.08 4.23 -9.68
C TRP A 89 -8.42 4.86 -9.26
N GLY A 90 -8.75 4.75 -7.97
CA GLY A 90 -9.98 5.30 -7.40
C GLY A 90 -11.24 4.46 -7.67
N SER A 91 -11.12 3.32 -8.34
CA SER A 91 -12.18 2.32 -8.48
C SER A 91 -12.05 1.27 -7.40
N HIS A 92 -13.06 1.17 -6.55
CA HIS A 92 -13.16 0.16 -5.49
C HIS A 92 -14.62 -0.26 -5.32
N ASN A 93 -14.87 -1.41 -4.72
CA ASN A 93 -16.24 -1.91 -4.45
C ASN A 93 -16.62 -1.89 -2.96
#